data_AF-A0AAV3U7C5-F1
#
_entry.id   AF-A0AAV3U7C5-F1
#
_cell.length_a   1.000
_cell.length_b   1.000
_cell.length_c   1.000
_cell.angle_alpha   90.00
_cell.angle_beta   90.00
_cell.angle_gamma   90.00
#
_symmetry.space_group_name_H-M   'P 1'
#
loop_
_entity.id
_entity.type
_entity.pdbx_description
1 polymer ?
#
loop_
_entity_poly.entity_id
_entity_poly.type
_entity_poly.pdbx_seq_one_letter_code
_entity_poly.pdbx_strand_id
1 'polypeptide(L)'
;MKINELAKIISVGVVLGLTACGGGGGGGSNSGGSTPTVADADNDTVEDSADNCPNDANTDQLDSDLDGAGDACDPLPTMYAYSDENGADTVSYTGQTARQVLLTDLVTAMNATSRDAGNVPADVVDDLNYYYSLDAATRDASYVATFALAGGENIIGNDTDAAAPTIAPGAISSDKVVKSKIAGQDSADHILGGEFFGWVGYSTPEELIDGLLAVLGEESADTTDQIAIAGGSANVGAATVTESGLDLRQLIQKVLLGALNFSQGTADYLSIDYGSDANLTLAEGKTYTEGAHDFDEAFGYFGAARNYNDLTDADIRDGYLFAASDSVVVDSAIDLRSEFNFANSTNCAKRDQGTADNTNPTNLTKEIFDAFILGREILQNAAAGATETSAGSLSTEAAEALDDQILIAAQTWEKCIASTVVHYINDVLGDMEDFNGDEFADLDNFLDLAKHWAEMKGFALGLQFSPYSPFRSGEVVVDGEVESVNVDIDDLKQVLSLMGDAPVLADGTQDTTTDNIENGSLYAGAATAAEAKAAYIADLETARDILEQAYAFDTENVANW
;
A
#
# COMPACT_ATOMS: atom_id res chain seq x y z
N MET A 1 -1.61 23.49 1.73
CA MET A 1 -1.92 24.76 2.42
C MET A 1 -1.44 24.61 3.85
N LYS A 2 -0.37 25.34 4.24
CA LYS A 2 0.20 25.48 5.61
C LYS A 2 0.45 24.22 6.46
N ILE A 3 1.73 23.83 6.49
CA ILE A 3 2.42 22.94 7.45
C ILE A 3 2.36 23.45 8.93
N ASN A 4 1.64 24.55 9.21
CA ASN A 4 1.68 25.24 10.50
C ASN A 4 0.57 24.82 11.51
N GLU A 5 -0.25 23.79 11.24
CA GLU A 5 -1.26 23.32 12.21
C GLU A 5 -0.90 22.01 12.93
N LEU A 6 0.14 21.26 12.51
CA LEU A 6 0.66 20.10 13.24
C LEU A 6 1.22 20.42 14.65
N ALA A 7 1.48 21.69 14.95
CA ALA A 7 2.13 22.14 16.18
C ALA A 7 1.26 22.18 17.46
N LYS A 8 0.12 21.47 17.54
CA LYS A 8 -0.80 21.56 18.70
C LYS A 8 -0.80 20.39 19.68
N ILE A 9 -0.13 19.27 19.41
CA ILE A 9 -0.34 18.07 20.24
C ILE A 9 0.87 17.67 21.13
N ILE A 10 2.08 18.21 20.93
CA ILE A 10 3.23 17.97 21.85
C ILE A 10 3.51 19.20 22.72
N SER A 11 2.50 19.72 23.42
CA SER A 11 2.74 20.70 24.50
C SER A 11 1.87 20.42 25.72
N VAL A 12 2.21 19.32 26.41
CA VAL A 12 1.76 19.09 27.79
C VAL A 12 2.38 20.16 28.68
N GLY A 13 1.54 21.14 29.03
CA GLY A 13 1.92 22.38 29.68
C GLY A 13 2.64 22.26 31.02
N VAL A 14 3.80 22.91 31.10
CA VAL A 14 4.31 23.48 32.35
C VAL A 14 3.66 24.86 32.55
N VAL A 15 2.47 24.89 33.14
CA VAL A 15 1.86 26.14 33.61
C VAL A 15 2.60 26.60 34.88
N LEU A 16 3.66 27.39 34.71
CA LEU A 16 4.28 28.15 35.79
C LEU A 16 3.50 29.46 35.97
N GLY A 17 2.56 29.44 36.93
CA GLY A 17 1.75 30.60 37.27
C GLY A 17 2.59 31.77 37.78
N LEU A 18 2.57 32.89 37.03
CA LEU A 18 3.06 34.17 37.50
C LEU A 18 1.89 35.14 37.66
N THR A 19 1.54 35.37 38.91
CA THR A 19 0.53 36.35 39.34
C THR A 19 1.05 37.75 39.08
N ALA A 20 0.47 38.46 38.11
CA ALA A 20 0.68 39.89 37.92
C ALA A 20 -0.04 40.67 39.04
N CYS A 21 0.72 41.20 40.00
CA CYS A 21 0.24 42.24 40.92
C CYS A 21 0.93 43.55 40.55
N GLY A 22 0.13 44.53 40.11
CA GLY A 22 0.59 45.87 39.75
C GLY A 22 1.22 46.60 40.93
N GLY A 23 2.44 47.10 40.70
CA GLY A 23 3.19 47.92 41.66
C GLY A 23 2.72 49.37 41.71
N GLY A 24 2.77 49.93 42.92
CA GLY A 24 2.75 51.37 43.16
C GLY A 24 3.79 51.74 44.21
N GLY A 25 4.75 52.61 43.83
CA GLY A 25 5.45 53.53 44.73
C GLY A 25 6.78 53.05 45.32
N GLY A 26 7.88 53.44 44.67
CA GLY A 26 9.25 53.09 45.06
C GLY A 26 9.87 53.86 46.23
N GLY A 27 11.05 53.39 46.62
CA GLY A 27 12.01 54.11 47.45
C GLY A 27 13.00 53.19 48.15
N GLY A 28 14.19 52.96 47.57
CA GLY A 28 15.29 52.32 48.30
C GLY A 28 16.36 51.69 47.41
N SER A 29 17.54 52.30 47.41
CA SER A 29 18.80 51.90 46.80
C SER A 29 19.12 50.39 46.81
N ASN A 30 19.48 49.80 45.65
CA ASN A 30 20.53 48.77 45.61
C ASN A 30 21.06 48.50 44.19
N SER A 31 22.36 48.19 44.12
CA SER A 31 23.13 47.45 43.10
C SER A 31 22.58 47.37 41.67
N GLY A 32 23.38 47.83 40.70
CA GLY A 32 23.23 47.47 39.30
C GLY A 32 23.29 45.96 39.12
N GLY A 33 22.12 45.33 39.10
CA GLY A 33 21.91 44.02 38.50
C GLY A 33 21.72 44.26 37.02
N SER A 34 22.77 44.04 36.24
CA SER A 34 22.61 43.62 34.86
C SER A 34 21.70 42.40 34.89
N THR A 35 20.45 42.55 34.45
CA THR A 35 19.67 41.40 33.97
C THR A 35 20.58 40.64 33.01
N PRO A 36 20.84 39.35 33.21
CA PRO A 36 21.54 38.57 32.21
C PRO A 36 20.78 38.80 30.90
N THR A 37 21.45 39.36 29.90
CA THR A 37 20.96 39.21 28.53
C THR A 37 20.97 37.73 28.31
N VAL A 38 19.78 37.12 28.22
CA VAL A 38 19.74 35.72 27.86
C VAL A 38 20.26 35.62 26.43
N ALA A 39 21.15 34.66 26.20
CA ALA A 39 21.72 34.43 24.89
C ALA A 39 20.66 33.74 24.03
N ASP A 40 20.56 34.22 22.81
CA ASP A 40 19.68 33.78 21.74
C ASP A 40 20.51 34.07 20.48
N ALA A 41 21.24 33.06 20.01
CA ALA A 41 22.32 33.25 19.04
C ALA A 41 21.79 33.48 17.62
N ASP A 42 20.67 32.87 17.27
CA ASP A 42 20.03 32.95 15.95
C ASP A 42 18.85 33.94 15.89
N ASN A 43 18.41 34.47 17.04
CA ASN A 43 17.35 35.47 17.21
C ASN A 43 15.95 34.95 16.84
N ASP A 44 15.66 33.70 17.17
CA ASP A 44 14.37 33.05 16.90
C ASP A 44 13.36 33.19 18.04
N THR A 45 13.73 33.89 19.13
CA THR A 45 12.96 34.16 20.35
C THR A 45 12.94 33.05 21.41
N VAL A 46 13.67 31.97 21.20
CA VAL A 46 13.98 30.94 22.19
C VAL A 46 15.37 31.21 22.78
N GLU A 47 15.54 30.90 24.06
CA GLU A 47 16.82 31.13 24.74
C GLU A 47 17.75 29.94 24.49
N ASP A 48 19.04 30.14 24.16
CA ASP A 48 20.02 29.10 23.79
C ASP A 48 20.03 27.87 24.75
N SER A 49 19.64 28.06 26.01
CA SER A 49 19.60 26.98 27.02
C SER A 49 18.36 26.09 26.98
N ALA A 50 17.31 26.52 26.30
CA ALA A 50 16.06 25.81 26.08
C ALA A 50 15.81 25.57 24.58
N ASP A 51 16.76 25.96 23.73
CA ASP A 51 16.70 25.87 22.28
C ASP A 51 17.28 24.53 21.80
N ASN A 52 16.49 23.74 21.09
CA ASN A 52 16.95 22.49 20.46
C ASN A 52 17.76 22.73 19.18
N CYS A 53 17.82 23.97 18.67
CA CYS A 53 18.72 24.39 17.61
C CYS A 53 19.37 25.77 17.87
N PRO A 54 20.32 25.89 18.83
CA PRO A 54 20.88 27.17 19.28
C PRO A 54 21.56 28.08 18.24
N ASN A 55 21.64 27.67 16.97
CA ASN A 55 22.25 28.46 15.91
C ASN A 55 21.39 28.52 14.63
N ASP A 56 20.25 27.85 14.60
CA ASP A 56 19.39 27.71 13.42
C ASP A 56 17.93 27.94 13.81
N ALA A 57 17.45 29.16 13.51
CA ALA A 57 16.20 29.67 14.04
C ALA A 57 14.97 28.77 13.82
N ASN A 58 14.33 28.34 14.91
CA ASN A 58 13.12 27.51 14.95
C ASN A 58 12.24 27.80 16.17
N THR A 59 11.46 28.90 16.09
CA THR A 59 10.62 29.35 17.20
C THR A 59 9.59 28.31 17.69
N ASP A 60 9.23 27.34 16.85
CA ASP A 60 8.32 26.24 17.17
C ASP A 60 8.99 25.07 17.91
N GLN A 61 10.33 25.01 17.93
CA GLN A 61 11.14 23.99 18.60
C GLN A 61 10.74 22.58 18.17
N LEU A 62 10.36 22.42 16.91
CA LEU A 62 9.98 21.14 16.34
C LEU A 62 11.18 20.18 16.34
N ASP A 63 10.95 18.96 16.79
CA ASP A 63 11.87 17.83 16.88
C ASP A 63 11.01 16.60 16.59
N SER A 64 11.02 16.17 15.32
CA SER A 64 10.06 15.19 14.80
C SER A 64 10.44 13.74 15.13
N ASP A 65 11.72 13.44 15.34
CA ASP A 65 12.24 12.11 15.67
C ASP A 65 12.63 11.95 17.16
N LEU A 66 12.47 13.01 17.95
CA LEU A 66 12.56 13.05 19.40
C LEU A 66 13.93 12.67 19.95
N ASP A 67 14.98 13.06 19.23
CA ASP A 67 16.38 12.84 19.61
C ASP A 67 16.97 13.99 20.47
N GLY A 68 16.26 15.12 20.53
CA GLY A 68 16.59 16.33 21.29
C GLY A 68 17.28 17.44 20.47
N ALA A 69 17.62 17.20 19.21
CA ALA A 69 17.96 18.21 18.23
C ALA A 69 16.70 18.59 17.42
N GLY A 70 16.55 19.87 17.07
CA GLY A 70 15.40 20.30 16.30
C GLY A 70 15.55 20.08 14.80
N ASP A 71 14.42 19.96 14.09
CA ASP A 71 14.37 19.74 12.63
C ASP A 71 15.14 20.79 11.82
N ALA A 72 15.36 21.99 12.38
CA ALA A 72 16.08 23.07 11.72
C ALA A 72 17.59 22.84 11.64
N CYS A 73 18.18 22.19 12.64
CA CYS A 73 19.60 21.88 12.74
C CYS A 73 19.90 20.40 12.51
N ASP A 74 18.89 19.54 12.66
CA ASP A 74 18.91 18.12 12.33
C ASP A 74 17.72 17.76 11.40
N PRO A 75 17.83 18.05 10.10
CA PRO A 75 16.76 17.77 9.16
C PRO A 75 16.64 16.27 8.90
N LEU A 76 15.39 15.78 8.87
CA LEU A 76 15.07 14.40 8.54
C LEU A 76 15.70 13.95 7.20
N PRO A 77 16.08 12.66 7.10
CA PRO A 77 16.54 12.09 5.84
C PRO A 77 15.48 12.26 4.72
N THR A 78 15.93 12.44 3.48
CA THR A 78 15.06 12.34 2.29
C THR A 78 15.06 10.94 1.69
N MET A 79 15.93 10.06 2.17
CA MET A 79 16.07 8.68 1.72
C MET A 79 15.90 7.72 2.89
N TYR A 80 15.29 6.57 2.63
CA TYR A 80 15.19 5.45 3.55
C TYR A 80 16.52 4.67 3.57
N ALA A 81 17.55 5.27 4.15
CA ALA A 81 18.91 4.73 4.20
C ALA A 81 19.49 4.92 5.59
N TYR A 82 19.77 3.80 6.27
CA TYR A 82 20.24 3.78 7.65
C TYR A 82 21.53 2.98 7.74
N SER A 83 22.43 3.41 8.63
CA SER A 83 23.72 2.75 8.82
C SER A 83 24.11 2.64 10.29
N ASP A 84 24.95 1.66 10.60
CA ASP A 84 25.55 1.52 11.91
C ASP A 84 26.64 2.58 12.16
N GLU A 85 27.24 2.56 13.36
CA GLU A 85 28.35 3.47 13.73
C GLU A 85 29.59 3.35 12.82
N ASN A 86 29.72 2.25 12.07
CA ASN A 86 30.81 2.01 11.13
C ASN A 86 30.44 2.40 9.69
N GLY A 87 29.22 2.87 9.46
CA GLY A 87 28.68 3.21 8.15
C GLY A 87 28.22 1.99 7.33
N ALA A 88 27.98 0.84 7.95
CA ALA A 88 27.42 -0.33 7.29
C ALA A 88 25.89 -0.21 7.19
N ASP A 89 25.32 -0.50 6.02
CA ASP A 89 23.86 -0.49 5.80
C ASP A 89 23.15 -1.44 6.77
N THR A 90 22.12 -0.92 7.44
CA THR A 90 21.29 -1.67 8.39
C THR A 90 19.92 -2.06 7.82
N VAL A 91 19.55 -1.57 6.64
CA VAL A 91 18.23 -1.76 6.06
C VAL A 91 18.12 -3.10 5.34
N SER A 92 17.16 -3.94 5.73
CA SER A 92 16.99 -5.28 5.14
C SER A 92 15.53 -5.73 5.00
N TYR A 93 15.13 -6.08 3.77
CA TYR A 93 13.81 -6.65 3.45
C TYR A 93 13.87 -7.55 2.20
N THR A 94 14.94 -8.35 2.10
CA THR A 94 15.18 -9.19 0.90
C THR A 94 14.03 -10.14 0.59
N GLY A 95 13.33 -10.63 1.62
CA GLY A 95 12.24 -11.58 1.44
C GLY A 95 10.99 -10.97 0.80
N GLN A 96 10.77 -9.68 1.04
CA GLN A 96 9.67 -8.89 0.51
C GLN A 96 9.87 -8.68 -0.99
N THR A 97 11.05 -8.18 -1.37
CA THR A 97 11.44 -8.00 -2.78
C THR A 97 11.38 -9.31 -3.56
N ALA A 98 11.86 -10.43 -2.98
CA ALA A 98 11.79 -11.73 -3.64
C ALA A 98 10.33 -12.17 -3.93
N ARG A 99 9.39 -11.91 -3.02
CA ARG A 99 7.96 -12.19 -3.23
C ARG A 99 7.32 -11.28 -4.27
N GLN A 100 7.70 -10.00 -4.31
CA GLN A 100 7.25 -9.07 -5.35
C GLN A 100 7.65 -9.54 -6.76
N VAL A 101 8.89 -10.05 -6.89
CA VAL A 101 9.37 -10.66 -8.15
C VAL A 101 8.60 -11.93 -8.49
N LEU A 102 8.32 -12.80 -7.50
CA LEU A 102 7.48 -14.00 -7.71
C LEU A 102 6.08 -13.65 -8.22
N LEU A 103 5.42 -12.65 -7.63
CA LEU A 103 4.10 -12.19 -8.08
C LEU A 103 4.15 -11.66 -9.51
N THR A 104 5.21 -10.95 -9.88
CA THR A 104 5.38 -10.44 -11.25
C THR A 104 5.62 -11.56 -12.26
N ASP A 105 6.38 -12.58 -11.88
CA ASP A 105 6.59 -13.77 -12.73
C ASP A 105 5.32 -14.61 -12.85
N LEU A 106 4.51 -14.75 -11.79
CA LEU A 106 3.18 -15.35 -11.86
C LEU A 106 2.27 -14.60 -12.84
N VAL A 107 2.26 -13.26 -12.80
CA VAL A 107 1.50 -12.43 -13.76
C VAL A 107 1.99 -12.65 -15.19
N THR A 108 3.30 -12.73 -15.39
CA THR A 108 3.88 -13.00 -16.71
C THR A 108 3.47 -14.38 -17.22
N ALA A 109 3.48 -15.40 -16.35
CA ALA A 109 3.04 -16.75 -16.68
C ALA A 109 1.55 -16.79 -17.04
N MET A 110 0.68 -16.11 -16.27
CA MET A 110 -0.76 -16.01 -16.58
C MET A 110 -1.02 -15.36 -17.94
N ASN A 111 -0.33 -14.26 -18.24
CA ASN A 111 -0.46 -13.57 -19.53
C ASN A 111 0.06 -14.40 -20.72
N ALA A 112 0.97 -15.35 -20.47
CA ALA A 112 1.49 -16.25 -21.50
C ALA A 112 0.55 -17.44 -21.78
N THR A 113 -0.45 -17.70 -20.93
CA THR A 113 -1.43 -18.76 -21.14
C THR A 113 -2.33 -18.43 -22.33
N SER A 114 -2.45 -19.39 -23.26
CA SER A 114 -3.30 -19.29 -24.45
C SER A 114 -4.42 -20.32 -24.42
N ARG A 115 -5.56 -19.99 -25.05
CA ARG A 115 -6.66 -20.94 -25.25
C ARG A 115 -6.28 -22.01 -26.27
N ASP A 116 -6.30 -23.28 -25.87
CA ASP A 116 -6.08 -24.45 -26.74
C ASP A 116 -6.89 -25.64 -26.21
N ALA A 117 -7.72 -26.25 -27.07
CA ALA A 117 -8.51 -27.43 -26.71
C ALA A 117 -7.65 -28.66 -26.30
N GLY A 118 -6.34 -28.62 -26.54
CA GLY A 118 -5.36 -29.59 -26.08
C GLY A 118 -4.78 -29.31 -24.68
N ASN A 119 -5.05 -28.14 -24.09
CA ASN A 119 -4.64 -27.85 -22.73
C ASN A 119 -5.34 -28.80 -21.74
N VAL A 120 -4.61 -29.20 -20.70
CA VAL A 120 -5.15 -29.95 -19.58
C VAL A 120 -5.28 -28.95 -18.42
N PRO A 121 -6.50 -28.58 -17.99
CA PRO A 121 -6.71 -27.56 -16.97
C PRO A 121 -5.86 -27.74 -15.71
N ALA A 122 -5.78 -28.97 -15.19
CA ALA A 122 -4.96 -29.29 -14.02
C ALA A 122 -3.46 -29.02 -14.23
N ASP A 123 -2.92 -29.31 -15.41
CA ASP A 123 -1.50 -29.07 -15.71
C ASP A 123 -1.20 -27.56 -15.78
N VAL A 124 -2.15 -26.77 -16.31
CA VAL A 124 -2.03 -25.29 -16.33
C VAL A 124 -2.08 -24.72 -14.92
N VAL A 125 -2.99 -25.23 -14.08
CA VAL A 125 -3.08 -24.85 -12.66
C VAL A 125 -1.79 -25.18 -11.93
N ASP A 126 -1.23 -26.38 -12.10
CA ASP A 126 0.04 -26.78 -11.48
C ASP A 126 1.21 -25.88 -11.94
N ASP A 127 1.26 -25.53 -13.23
CA ASP A 127 2.27 -24.63 -13.80
C ASP A 127 2.22 -23.23 -13.18
N LEU A 128 1.02 -22.67 -12.99
CA LEU A 128 0.84 -21.36 -12.34
C LEU A 128 1.09 -21.44 -10.83
N ASN A 129 0.62 -22.52 -10.19
CA ASN A 129 0.79 -22.78 -8.77
C ASN A 129 2.27 -22.88 -8.36
N TYR A 130 3.15 -23.26 -9.28
CA TYR A 130 4.58 -23.27 -9.02
C TYR A 130 5.12 -21.87 -8.65
N TYR A 131 4.67 -20.79 -9.28
CA TYR A 131 5.22 -19.45 -9.05
C TYR A 131 4.84 -18.86 -7.67
N TYR A 132 3.72 -19.26 -7.07
CA TYR A 132 3.35 -18.78 -5.73
C TYR A 132 3.75 -19.75 -4.60
N SER A 133 3.95 -21.05 -4.88
CA SER A 133 4.33 -22.05 -3.88
C SER A 133 5.81 -22.46 -3.87
N LEU A 134 6.52 -22.34 -5.01
CA LEU A 134 7.84 -22.91 -5.28
C LEU A 134 7.99 -24.39 -4.86
N ASP A 135 6.90 -25.14 -4.80
CA ASP A 135 6.93 -26.55 -4.42
C ASP A 135 7.35 -27.41 -5.62
N ALA A 136 8.51 -28.05 -5.49
CA ALA A 136 9.03 -28.99 -6.49
C ALA A 136 8.16 -30.25 -6.65
N ALA A 137 7.25 -30.53 -5.71
CA ALA A 137 6.25 -31.58 -5.85
C ALA A 137 5.08 -31.17 -6.76
N THR A 138 4.81 -29.86 -6.91
CA THR A 138 3.80 -29.33 -7.84
C THR A 138 4.29 -29.42 -9.29
N ARG A 139 5.58 -29.18 -9.56
CA ARG A 139 6.19 -29.44 -10.87
C ARG A 139 7.72 -29.56 -10.81
N ASP A 140 8.28 -30.54 -11.51
CA ASP A 140 9.74 -30.66 -11.76
C ASP A 140 10.12 -29.87 -13.04
N ALA A 141 9.94 -28.55 -13.01
CA ALA A 141 10.42 -27.67 -14.07
C ALA A 141 11.43 -26.68 -13.51
N SER A 142 12.45 -26.36 -14.30
CA SER A 142 13.37 -25.28 -13.97
C SER A 142 12.61 -23.96 -13.93
N TYR A 143 12.68 -23.26 -12.79
CA TYR A 143 12.14 -21.90 -12.65
C TYR A 143 12.63 -21.03 -13.82
N VAL A 144 11.69 -20.37 -14.50
CA VAL A 144 12.00 -19.46 -15.60
C VAL A 144 11.87 -18.04 -15.05
N ALA A 145 13.01 -17.41 -14.79
CA ALA A 145 13.04 -15.99 -14.43
C ALA A 145 12.57 -15.15 -15.62
N THR A 146 11.45 -14.45 -15.44
CA THR A 146 10.89 -13.57 -16.48
C THR A 146 10.89 -12.11 -16.09
N PHE A 147 11.10 -11.79 -14.82
CA PHE A 147 11.15 -10.43 -14.33
C PHE A 147 12.27 -9.68 -15.02
N ALA A 148 11.89 -8.62 -15.72
CA ALA A 148 12.77 -7.72 -16.42
C ALA A 148 12.21 -6.30 -16.33
N LEU A 149 13.11 -5.31 -16.33
CA LEU A 149 12.71 -3.92 -16.47
C LEU A 149 12.26 -3.65 -17.90
N ALA A 150 11.27 -2.77 -18.06
CA ALA A 150 10.66 -2.49 -19.36
C ALA A 150 11.64 -1.93 -20.40
N GLY A 151 12.71 -1.25 -19.97
CA GLY A 151 13.75 -0.73 -20.86
C GLY A 151 14.89 -1.72 -21.16
N GLY A 152 14.86 -2.92 -20.56
CA GLY A 152 15.84 -3.98 -20.78
C GLY A 152 17.18 -3.74 -20.08
N GLU A 153 17.19 -2.90 -19.05
CA GLU A 153 18.34 -2.60 -18.21
C GLU A 153 18.81 -3.83 -17.43
N ASN A 154 20.08 -3.79 -17.01
CA ASN A 154 20.60 -4.82 -16.12
C ASN A 154 20.15 -4.56 -14.68
N ILE A 155 19.89 -5.65 -13.97
CA ILE A 155 19.30 -5.68 -12.64
C ILE A 155 20.22 -6.49 -11.74
N ILE A 156 20.33 -6.10 -10.47
CA ILE A 156 20.95 -6.88 -9.40
C ILE A 156 19.94 -7.14 -8.28
N GLY A 157 20.13 -8.28 -7.59
CA GLY A 157 19.37 -8.61 -6.38
C GLY A 157 20.10 -8.20 -5.09
N ASN A 158 21.41 -8.01 -5.19
CA ASN A 158 22.27 -7.41 -4.17
C ASN A 158 23.58 -6.94 -4.82
N ASP A 159 24.31 -6.06 -4.13
CA ASP A 159 25.56 -5.42 -4.57
C ASP A 159 26.69 -6.39 -4.96
N THR A 160 26.57 -7.67 -4.60
CA THR A 160 27.59 -8.70 -4.88
C THR A 160 27.22 -9.62 -6.05
N ASP A 161 25.98 -9.54 -6.55
CA ASP A 161 25.50 -10.35 -7.65
C ASP A 161 25.94 -9.82 -9.01
N ALA A 162 26.03 -10.73 -9.99
CA ALA A 162 26.27 -10.33 -11.37
C ALA A 162 24.99 -9.76 -11.97
N ALA A 163 25.07 -8.52 -12.47
CA ALA A 163 23.95 -7.87 -13.12
C ALA A 163 23.47 -8.63 -14.38
N ALA A 164 22.15 -8.74 -14.53
CA ALA A 164 21.50 -9.50 -15.60
C ALA A 164 20.22 -8.81 -16.10
N PRO A 165 19.79 -9.02 -17.37
CA PRO A 165 18.56 -8.44 -17.91
C PRO A 165 17.28 -9.09 -17.36
N THR A 166 17.41 -10.22 -16.65
CA THR A 166 16.32 -10.92 -15.96
C THR A 166 16.84 -11.43 -14.62
N ILE A 167 15.98 -11.48 -13.60
CA ILE A 167 16.39 -11.93 -12.26
C ILE A 167 15.44 -12.98 -11.69
N ALA A 168 16.01 -13.98 -11.03
CA ALA A 168 15.25 -14.96 -10.26
C ALA A 168 15.11 -14.50 -8.80
N PRO A 169 14.01 -14.78 -8.10
CA PRO A 169 13.81 -14.47 -6.69
C PRO A 169 14.92 -15.01 -5.80
N GLY A 170 15.47 -16.19 -6.12
CA GLY A 170 16.57 -16.79 -5.37
C GLY A 170 17.91 -16.04 -5.44
N ALA A 171 18.08 -15.11 -6.39
CA ALA A 171 19.22 -14.19 -6.40
C ALA A 171 19.04 -13.06 -5.37
N ILE A 172 17.79 -12.73 -5.02
CA ILE A 172 17.45 -11.69 -4.04
C ILE A 172 17.39 -12.31 -2.64
N SER A 173 16.64 -13.40 -2.48
CA SER A 173 16.47 -14.10 -1.21
C SER A 173 16.05 -15.55 -1.45
N SER A 174 16.72 -16.51 -0.80
CA SER A 174 16.42 -17.94 -0.98
C SER A 174 15.18 -18.38 -0.18
N ASP A 175 14.48 -19.38 -0.70
CA ASP A 175 13.39 -20.11 -0.02
C ASP A 175 12.19 -19.24 0.40
N LYS A 176 11.97 -18.10 -0.28
CA LYS A 176 10.82 -17.22 -0.04
C LYS A 176 9.67 -17.61 -0.98
N VAL A 177 8.50 -17.83 -0.40
CA VAL A 177 7.28 -18.23 -1.13
C VAL A 177 6.14 -17.29 -0.80
N VAL A 178 5.17 -17.17 -1.71
CA VAL A 178 3.97 -16.33 -1.52
C VAL A 178 2.96 -17.06 -0.65
N LYS A 179 2.66 -18.33 -0.96
CA LYS A 179 1.56 -19.11 -0.35
C LYS A 179 1.57 -19.10 1.18
N SER A 180 2.73 -19.21 1.82
CA SER A 180 2.85 -19.28 3.29
C SER A 180 2.73 -17.92 4.01
N LYS A 181 2.49 -16.84 3.28
CA LYS A 181 2.41 -15.46 3.78
C LYS A 181 1.13 -14.74 3.36
N ILE A 182 0.18 -15.47 2.79
CA ILE A 182 -1.15 -14.91 2.50
C ILE A 182 -1.92 -14.84 3.82
N ALA A 183 -2.66 -13.74 4.02
CA ALA A 183 -3.50 -13.50 5.19
C ALA A 183 -4.35 -14.73 5.55
N GLY A 184 -4.35 -15.10 6.83
CA GLY A 184 -5.11 -16.23 7.36
C GLY A 184 -4.35 -17.56 7.39
N GLN A 185 -3.12 -17.62 6.86
CA GLN A 185 -2.20 -18.75 7.02
C GLN A 185 -1.18 -18.55 8.16
N ASP A 186 -1.10 -17.35 8.71
CA ASP A 186 -0.22 -16.89 9.79
C ASP A 186 -0.93 -16.83 11.15
N SER A 187 -0.16 -16.56 12.22
CA SER A 187 -0.62 -16.62 13.60
C SER A 187 -1.14 -15.29 14.13
N ALA A 188 -2.37 -14.90 13.77
CA ALA A 188 -3.36 -14.10 14.52
C ALA A 188 -4.38 -13.47 13.55
N ASP A 189 -5.53 -13.08 14.07
CA ASP A 189 -6.76 -12.72 13.34
C ASP A 189 -6.66 -11.34 12.63
N HIS A 190 -5.86 -11.27 11.56
CA HIS A 190 -5.52 -10.04 10.83
C HIS A 190 -6.59 -9.57 9.84
N ILE A 191 -7.62 -10.40 9.61
CA ILE A 191 -8.77 -10.05 8.78
C ILE A 191 -9.79 -9.29 9.62
N LEU A 192 -10.33 -8.19 9.10
CA LEU A 192 -11.44 -7.46 9.71
C LEU A 192 -12.61 -8.42 9.99
N GLY A 193 -13.08 -8.46 11.24
CA GLY A 193 -14.18 -9.34 11.63
C GLY A 193 -13.84 -10.81 11.83
N GLY A 194 -12.57 -11.21 11.65
CA GLY A 194 -12.07 -12.56 11.94
C GLY A 194 -12.45 -13.64 10.91
N GLU A 195 -13.03 -13.25 9.78
CA GLU A 195 -13.31 -14.14 8.65
C GLU A 195 -13.20 -13.36 7.34
N PHE A 196 -12.73 -14.03 6.27
CA PHE A 196 -12.72 -13.43 4.94
C PHE A 196 -14.14 -13.27 4.42
N PHE A 197 -14.45 -12.10 3.86
CA PHE A 197 -15.77 -11.81 3.31
C PHE A 197 -15.67 -11.04 1.98
N GLY A 198 -16.84 -10.90 1.33
CA GLY A 198 -16.97 -10.17 0.08
C GLY A 198 -16.82 -11.01 -1.18
N TRP A 199 -16.76 -12.34 -1.07
CA TRP A 199 -16.92 -13.26 -2.19
C TRP A 199 -17.68 -14.50 -1.73
N VAL A 200 -18.73 -14.91 -2.44
CA VAL A 200 -19.53 -16.06 -1.99
C VAL A 200 -18.85 -17.38 -2.35
N GLY A 201 -18.73 -18.27 -1.36
CA GLY A 201 -18.23 -19.63 -1.54
C GLY A 201 -16.77 -19.84 -1.13
N TYR A 202 -16.04 -18.77 -0.77
CA TYR A 202 -14.67 -18.85 -0.28
C TYR A 202 -14.59 -18.25 1.13
N SER A 203 -13.85 -18.92 2.03
CA SER A 203 -13.71 -18.53 3.44
C SER A 203 -12.32 -17.99 3.77
N THR A 204 -11.38 -18.04 2.83
CA THR A 204 -10.04 -17.46 2.96
C THR A 204 -9.57 -16.88 1.62
N PRO A 205 -8.61 -15.93 1.63
CA PRO A 205 -8.01 -15.43 0.40
C PRO A 205 -7.31 -16.52 -0.41
N GLU A 206 -6.67 -17.49 0.24
CA GLU A 206 -6.04 -18.63 -0.45
C GLU A 206 -7.07 -19.46 -1.20
N GLU A 207 -8.20 -19.81 -0.57
CA GLU A 207 -9.28 -20.55 -1.23
C GLU A 207 -9.80 -19.81 -2.46
N LEU A 208 -9.92 -18.46 -2.39
CA LEU A 208 -10.30 -17.65 -3.54
C LEU A 208 -9.24 -17.71 -4.65
N ILE A 209 -7.95 -17.56 -4.34
CA ILE A 209 -6.87 -17.63 -5.35
C ILE A 209 -6.83 -19.00 -6.02
N ASP A 210 -6.88 -20.09 -5.24
CA ASP A 210 -6.89 -21.46 -5.77
C ASP A 210 -8.15 -21.69 -6.64
N GLY A 211 -9.29 -21.12 -6.26
CA GLY A 211 -10.52 -21.12 -7.05
C GLY A 211 -10.40 -20.38 -8.39
N LEU A 212 -9.86 -19.16 -8.38
CA LEU A 212 -9.66 -18.36 -9.59
C LEU A 212 -8.65 -19.00 -10.55
N LEU A 213 -7.59 -19.62 -10.02
CA LEU A 213 -6.63 -20.39 -10.83
C LEU A 213 -7.30 -21.61 -11.46
N ALA A 214 -8.19 -22.30 -10.75
CA ALA A 214 -8.97 -23.40 -11.31
C ALA A 214 -9.86 -22.93 -12.48
N VAL A 215 -10.53 -21.78 -12.34
CA VAL A 215 -11.30 -21.17 -13.45
C VAL A 215 -10.38 -20.87 -14.63
N LEU A 216 -9.21 -20.26 -14.42
CA LEU A 216 -8.24 -19.98 -15.48
C LEU A 216 -7.79 -21.27 -16.19
N GLY A 217 -7.55 -22.34 -15.43
CA GLY A 217 -7.26 -23.66 -15.98
C GLY A 217 -8.33 -24.15 -16.95
N GLU A 218 -9.62 -24.04 -16.57
CA GLU A 218 -10.74 -24.41 -17.44
C GLU A 218 -10.83 -23.49 -18.67
N GLU A 219 -10.72 -22.18 -18.48
CA GLU A 219 -10.72 -21.18 -19.57
C GLU A 219 -9.59 -21.44 -20.58
N SER A 220 -8.44 -21.93 -20.13
CA SER A 220 -7.32 -22.27 -21.00
C SER A 220 -7.67 -23.39 -22.00
N ALA A 221 -8.62 -24.27 -21.67
CA ALA A 221 -9.07 -25.35 -22.54
C ALA A 221 -10.31 -24.99 -23.37
N ASP A 222 -11.06 -23.96 -22.95
CA ASP A 222 -12.22 -23.48 -23.69
C ASP A 222 -11.79 -22.58 -24.88
N THR A 223 -12.33 -22.89 -26.05
CA THR A 223 -12.08 -22.15 -27.31
C THR A 223 -13.37 -21.59 -27.91
N THR A 224 -14.47 -21.66 -27.16
CA THR A 224 -15.84 -21.44 -27.64
C THR A 224 -16.48 -20.16 -27.13
N ASP A 225 -15.90 -19.53 -26.10
CA ASP A 225 -16.38 -18.29 -25.50
C ASP A 225 -16.67 -17.19 -26.53
N GLN A 226 -17.90 -16.71 -26.52
CA GLN A 226 -18.34 -15.62 -27.37
C GLN A 226 -19.25 -14.67 -26.62
N ILE A 227 -19.07 -13.39 -26.90
CA ILE A 227 -19.91 -12.31 -26.39
C ILE A 227 -20.73 -11.69 -27.51
N ALA A 228 -21.89 -11.12 -27.16
CA ALA A 228 -22.68 -10.30 -28.06
C ALA A 228 -22.08 -8.90 -28.18
N ILE A 229 -21.83 -8.45 -29.41
CA ILE A 229 -21.33 -7.10 -29.70
C ILE A 229 -22.21 -6.43 -30.76
N ALA A 230 -22.08 -5.12 -30.92
CA ALA A 230 -22.79 -4.37 -31.93
C ALA A 230 -22.59 -4.98 -33.33
N GLY A 231 -23.65 -5.56 -33.88
CA GLY A 231 -23.64 -6.14 -35.22
C GLY A 231 -23.12 -7.58 -35.33
N GLY A 232 -22.96 -8.32 -34.22
CA GLY A 232 -22.63 -9.75 -34.27
C GLY A 232 -22.19 -10.36 -32.94
N SER A 233 -21.21 -11.25 -33.01
CA SER A 233 -20.52 -11.81 -31.85
C SER A 233 -19.01 -11.74 -32.04
N ALA A 234 -18.28 -11.66 -30.94
CA ALA A 234 -16.83 -11.71 -30.90
C ALA A 234 -16.37 -12.84 -29.99
N ASN A 235 -15.22 -13.44 -30.31
CA ASN A 235 -14.57 -14.39 -29.41
C ASN A 235 -13.73 -13.60 -28.41
N VAL A 236 -13.77 -13.99 -27.13
CA VAL A 236 -13.04 -13.32 -26.04
C VAL A 236 -11.52 -13.39 -26.25
N GLY A 237 -11.03 -14.53 -26.76
CA GLY A 237 -9.65 -14.71 -27.22
C GLY A 237 -8.59 -14.85 -26.12
N ALA A 238 -8.72 -14.16 -25.00
CA ALA A 238 -7.81 -14.24 -23.86
C ALA A 238 -8.18 -15.41 -22.93
N ALA A 239 -7.21 -16.24 -22.53
CA ALA A 239 -7.43 -17.33 -21.57
C ALA A 239 -7.65 -16.85 -20.13
N THR A 240 -7.34 -15.59 -19.86
CA THR A 240 -7.49 -14.96 -18.54
C THR A 240 -8.82 -14.26 -18.35
N VAL A 241 -9.66 -14.18 -19.39
CA VAL A 241 -10.95 -13.47 -19.35
C VAL A 241 -12.07 -14.47 -19.60
N THR A 242 -13.03 -14.56 -18.67
CA THR A 242 -14.22 -15.43 -18.78
C THR A 242 -15.32 -14.75 -19.60
N GLU A 243 -16.28 -15.51 -20.15
CA GLU A 243 -17.47 -14.92 -20.79
C GLU A 243 -18.37 -14.11 -19.83
N SER A 244 -18.26 -14.37 -18.52
CA SER A 244 -18.95 -13.61 -17.47
C SER A 244 -18.29 -12.27 -17.12
N GLY A 245 -17.19 -11.91 -17.80
CA GLY A 245 -16.51 -10.63 -17.61
C GLY A 245 -15.53 -10.59 -16.44
N LEU A 246 -14.96 -11.74 -16.04
CA LEU A 246 -13.90 -11.77 -15.04
C LEU A 246 -12.53 -11.78 -15.72
N ASP A 247 -11.71 -10.73 -15.53
CA ASP A 247 -10.28 -10.81 -15.81
C ASP A 247 -9.56 -11.45 -14.60
N LEU A 248 -9.34 -12.77 -14.71
CA LEU A 248 -8.75 -13.61 -13.68
C LEU A 248 -7.31 -13.20 -13.36
N ARG A 249 -6.55 -12.73 -14.36
CA ARG A 249 -5.18 -12.26 -14.13
C ARG A 249 -5.18 -11.04 -13.22
N GLN A 250 -6.10 -10.10 -13.46
CA GLN A 250 -6.23 -8.90 -12.65
C GLN A 250 -6.73 -9.22 -11.24
N LEU A 251 -7.78 -10.05 -11.11
CA LEU A 251 -8.30 -10.48 -9.81
C LEU A 251 -7.22 -11.15 -8.96
N ILE A 252 -6.55 -12.18 -9.49
CA ILE A 252 -5.51 -12.93 -8.78
C ILE A 252 -4.41 -11.99 -8.31
N GLN A 253 -3.91 -11.11 -9.19
CA GLN A 253 -2.86 -10.18 -8.83
C GLN A 253 -3.32 -9.23 -7.71
N LYS A 254 -4.48 -8.57 -7.85
CA LYS A 254 -4.89 -7.51 -6.91
C LYS A 254 -5.27 -8.09 -5.55
N VAL A 255 -5.92 -9.25 -5.53
CA VAL A 255 -6.20 -9.98 -4.28
C VAL A 255 -4.89 -10.34 -3.59
N LEU A 256 -3.87 -10.81 -4.30
CA LEU A 256 -2.55 -11.08 -3.72
C LEU A 256 -1.87 -9.81 -3.20
N LEU A 257 -1.98 -8.67 -3.89
CA LEU A 257 -1.43 -7.40 -3.38
C LEU A 257 -2.06 -7.00 -2.03
N GLY A 258 -3.37 -7.23 -1.86
CA GLY A 258 -4.05 -7.03 -0.57
C GLY A 258 -3.66 -8.07 0.48
N ALA A 259 -3.83 -9.35 0.14
CA ALA A 259 -3.72 -10.45 1.09
C ALA A 259 -2.27 -10.85 1.41
N LEU A 260 -1.29 -10.48 0.60
CA LEU A 260 0.14 -10.65 0.90
C LEU A 260 0.75 -9.32 1.31
N ASN A 261 0.90 -8.37 0.40
CA ASN A 261 1.75 -7.21 0.63
C ASN A 261 1.17 -6.29 1.72
N PHE A 262 -0.08 -5.88 1.53
CA PHE A 262 -0.75 -4.98 2.46
C PHE A 262 -1.01 -5.65 3.82
N SER A 263 -1.50 -6.90 3.82
CA SER A 263 -1.70 -7.68 5.04
C SER A 263 -0.40 -7.88 5.81
N GLN A 264 0.67 -8.36 5.18
CA GLN A 264 1.93 -8.57 5.88
C GLN A 264 2.50 -7.23 6.39
N GLY A 265 2.52 -6.20 5.54
CA GLY A 265 3.06 -4.89 5.93
C GLY A 265 2.34 -4.32 7.15
N THR A 266 1.02 -4.22 7.09
CA THR A 266 0.23 -3.53 8.13
C THR A 266 -0.16 -4.42 9.30
N ALA A 267 -0.48 -5.68 9.07
CA ALA A 267 -1.00 -6.57 10.10
C ALA A 267 0.06 -7.42 10.79
N ASP A 268 1.15 -7.78 10.11
CA ASP A 268 2.23 -8.56 10.74
C ASP A 268 3.34 -7.67 11.28
N TYR A 269 3.82 -6.74 10.47
CA TYR A 269 5.05 -6.01 10.76
C TYR A 269 4.79 -4.68 11.47
N LEU A 270 3.84 -3.88 11.01
CA LEU A 270 3.51 -2.62 11.68
C LEU A 270 2.77 -2.80 13.02
N SER A 271 2.19 -3.96 13.30
CA SER A 271 1.34 -4.20 14.48
C SER A 271 2.05 -4.78 15.71
N ILE A 272 3.38 -4.95 15.64
CA ILE A 272 4.17 -5.53 16.73
C ILE A 272 4.38 -4.55 17.89
N ASP A 273 4.80 -5.07 19.05
CA ASP A 273 5.20 -4.25 20.20
C ASP A 273 6.64 -3.73 20.03
N TYR A 274 6.80 -2.63 19.30
CA TYR A 274 8.11 -1.99 19.05
C TYR A 274 8.82 -1.52 20.33
N GLY A 275 8.08 -1.25 21.42
CA GLY A 275 8.65 -0.85 22.71
C GLY A 275 9.18 -2.01 23.56
N SER A 276 9.01 -3.26 23.12
CA SER A 276 9.46 -4.43 23.87
C SER A 276 10.99 -4.56 23.91
N ASP A 277 11.52 -5.11 25.01
CA ASP A 277 12.96 -5.40 25.15
C ASP A 277 13.51 -6.21 23.97
N ALA A 278 12.71 -7.14 23.41
CA ALA A 278 13.11 -7.95 22.28
C ALA A 278 13.33 -7.09 21.01
N ASN A 279 12.38 -6.20 20.72
CA ASN A 279 12.41 -5.36 19.53
C ASN A 279 13.40 -4.19 19.63
N LEU A 280 13.83 -3.85 20.85
CA LEU A 280 14.89 -2.88 21.12
C LEU A 280 16.29 -3.52 21.25
N THR A 281 16.42 -4.84 21.16
CA THR A 281 17.71 -5.57 21.23
C THR A 281 18.24 -5.85 19.83
N LEU A 282 19.56 -5.83 19.65
CA LEU A 282 20.17 -6.19 18.36
C LEU A 282 19.87 -7.65 18.00
N ALA A 283 19.51 -7.89 16.74
CA ALA A 283 19.35 -9.24 16.22
C ALA A 283 20.70 -10.00 16.23
N GLU A 284 20.68 -11.32 16.40
CA GLU A 284 21.91 -12.13 16.57
C GLU A 284 22.85 -12.00 15.35
N GLY A 285 24.07 -11.50 15.58
CA GLY A 285 25.08 -11.27 14.55
C GLY A 285 24.78 -10.10 13.62
N LYS A 286 23.86 -9.20 14.01
CA LYS A 286 23.42 -8.04 13.21
C LYS A 286 23.73 -6.72 13.92
N THR A 287 23.60 -5.64 13.15
CA THR A 287 23.87 -4.27 13.58
C THR A 287 22.58 -3.43 13.71
N TYR A 288 21.43 -4.06 13.53
CA TYR A 288 20.10 -3.49 13.69
C TYR A 288 19.35 -4.22 14.81
N THR A 289 18.36 -3.55 15.40
CA THR A 289 17.43 -4.18 16.34
C THR A 289 16.40 -5.03 15.61
N GLU A 290 15.82 -6.01 16.30
CA GLU A 290 14.73 -6.83 15.73
C GLU A 290 13.56 -5.95 15.28
N GLY A 291 13.19 -4.92 16.07
CA GLY A 291 12.15 -3.96 15.71
C GLY A 291 12.51 -3.13 14.48
N ALA A 292 13.73 -2.60 14.39
CA ALA A 292 14.15 -1.84 13.20
C ALA A 292 14.08 -2.70 11.93
N HIS A 293 14.47 -3.99 12.03
CA HIS A 293 14.36 -4.93 10.92
C HIS A 293 12.91 -5.25 10.54
N ASP A 294 12.03 -5.46 11.51
CA ASP A 294 10.61 -5.71 11.24
C ASP A 294 9.95 -4.48 10.58
N PHE A 295 10.34 -3.26 10.99
CA PHE A 295 9.88 -2.02 10.35
C PHE A 295 10.39 -1.90 8.90
N ASP A 296 11.66 -2.28 8.65
CA ASP A 296 12.21 -2.38 7.30
C ASP A 296 11.43 -3.41 6.45
N GLU A 297 11.03 -4.54 7.04
CA GLU A 297 10.20 -5.55 6.35
C GLU A 297 8.80 -5.03 6.01
N ALA A 298 8.19 -4.16 6.83
CA ALA A 298 6.95 -3.46 6.46
C ALA A 298 7.15 -2.54 5.25
N PHE A 299 8.20 -1.73 5.27
CA PHE A 299 8.58 -0.85 4.15
C PHE A 299 8.83 -1.64 2.85
N GLY A 300 9.52 -2.78 2.94
CA GLY A 300 9.79 -3.65 1.80
C GLY A 300 8.51 -4.21 1.16
N TYR A 301 7.46 -4.48 1.93
CA TYR A 301 6.16 -4.88 1.37
C TYR A 301 5.40 -3.73 0.71
N PHE A 302 5.53 -2.50 1.23
CA PHE A 302 5.01 -1.30 0.56
C PHE A 302 5.65 -1.16 -0.83
N GLY A 303 6.94 -1.48 -0.92
CA GLY A 303 7.65 -1.63 -2.18
C GLY A 303 8.05 -0.30 -2.81
N ALA A 304 8.36 0.70 -2.00
CA ALA A 304 8.96 1.94 -2.49
C ALA A 304 10.48 1.81 -2.64
N ALA A 305 11.05 2.52 -3.61
CA ALA A 305 12.48 2.76 -3.69
C ALA A 305 12.94 3.56 -2.46
N ARG A 306 14.20 3.41 -2.04
CA ARG A 306 14.76 4.11 -0.87
C ARG A 306 14.91 5.61 -1.09
N ASN A 307 14.87 6.10 -2.32
CA ASN A 307 14.94 7.53 -2.66
C ASN A 307 13.57 8.10 -3.08
N TYR A 308 12.46 7.51 -2.63
CA TYR A 308 11.11 7.83 -3.08
C TYR A 308 10.76 9.32 -3.06
N ASN A 309 11.13 10.04 -1.99
CA ASN A 309 10.90 11.48 -1.86
C ASN A 309 11.67 12.35 -2.87
N ASP A 310 12.73 11.81 -3.47
CA ASP A 310 13.52 12.49 -4.50
C ASP A 310 12.94 12.26 -5.93
N LEU A 311 11.96 11.37 -6.06
CA LEU A 311 11.30 11.02 -7.32
C LEU A 311 10.01 11.82 -7.51
N THR A 312 9.64 12.09 -8.77
CA THR A 312 8.30 12.63 -9.06
C THR A 312 7.26 11.50 -9.12
N ASP A 313 5.98 11.82 -8.93
CA ASP A 313 4.90 10.82 -9.08
C ASP A 313 4.91 10.16 -10.47
N ALA A 314 5.35 10.87 -11.51
CA ALA A 314 5.52 10.30 -12.85
C ALA A 314 6.62 9.23 -12.89
N ASP A 315 7.74 9.47 -12.19
CA ASP A 315 8.85 8.51 -12.11
C ASP A 315 8.45 7.27 -11.29
N ILE A 316 7.72 7.48 -10.19
CA ILE A 316 7.26 6.42 -9.30
C ILE A 316 6.22 5.53 -9.99
N ARG A 317 5.20 6.14 -10.62
CA ARG A 317 4.08 5.40 -11.24
C ARG A 317 4.55 4.40 -12.29
N ASP A 318 5.50 4.80 -13.12
CA ASP A 318 5.98 3.98 -14.23
C ASP A 318 6.92 2.84 -13.74
N GLY A 319 7.14 2.76 -12.42
CA GLY A 319 7.97 1.77 -11.75
C GLY A 319 9.45 2.14 -11.73
N TYR A 320 9.91 3.00 -12.65
CA TYR A 320 11.29 3.47 -12.74
C TYR A 320 11.54 4.53 -13.87
N LEU A 321 12.53 5.43 -13.69
CA LEU A 321 13.28 6.10 -14.77
C LEU A 321 14.79 6.08 -14.49
N PHE A 322 15.57 5.56 -15.45
CA PHE A 322 17.02 5.30 -15.40
C PHE A 322 17.90 6.34 -14.70
N ALA A 323 17.64 7.62 -14.91
CA ALA A 323 18.52 8.67 -14.39
C ALA A 323 18.24 9.03 -12.93
N ALA A 324 17.05 8.74 -12.42
CA ALA A 324 16.64 9.05 -11.06
C ALA A 324 16.72 7.82 -10.14
N SER A 325 16.57 6.61 -10.69
CA SER A 325 16.57 5.35 -9.92
C SER A 325 17.98 4.88 -9.51
N ASP A 326 18.99 4.96 -10.39
CA ASP A 326 20.39 4.58 -10.12
C ASP A 326 21.12 5.71 -9.33
N SER A 327 20.55 6.07 -8.19
CA SER A 327 21.07 7.16 -7.34
C SER A 327 21.38 6.72 -5.92
N VAL A 328 20.88 5.55 -5.50
CA VAL A 328 21.18 4.97 -4.19
C VAL A 328 22.49 4.18 -4.28
N VAL A 329 22.66 3.37 -5.32
CA VAL A 329 23.87 2.56 -5.56
C VAL A 329 24.38 2.84 -6.98
N VAL A 330 25.31 3.79 -7.11
CA VAL A 330 25.82 4.22 -8.43
C VAL A 330 26.71 3.13 -9.07
N ASP A 331 26.12 2.22 -9.83
CA ASP A 331 26.83 1.10 -10.45
C ASP A 331 26.40 0.73 -11.89
N SER A 332 25.47 1.50 -12.48
CA SER A 332 24.90 1.28 -13.82
C SER A 332 23.96 0.07 -13.96
N ALA A 333 23.70 -0.67 -12.89
CA ALA A 333 22.60 -1.61 -12.76
C ALA A 333 21.55 -1.05 -11.79
N ILE A 334 20.34 -1.60 -11.81
CA ILE A 334 19.30 -1.24 -10.85
C ILE A 334 19.26 -2.29 -9.74
N ASP A 335 19.43 -1.90 -8.48
CA ASP A 335 19.14 -2.76 -7.33
C ASP A 335 17.65 -2.75 -7.03
N LEU A 336 16.98 -3.88 -7.24
CA LEU A 336 15.53 -3.99 -6.99
C LEU A 336 15.14 -3.76 -5.54
N ARG A 337 16.07 -3.91 -4.59
CA ARG A 337 15.77 -3.67 -3.19
C ARG A 337 15.68 -2.17 -2.91
N SER A 338 16.49 -1.34 -3.55
CA SER A 338 16.61 0.07 -3.17
C SER A 338 16.14 1.06 -4.23
N GLU A 339 16.03 0.66 -5.50
CA GLU A 339 15.92 1.60 -6.62
C GLU A 339 14.70 1.35 -7.52
N PHE A 340 13.83 0.42 -7.12
CA PHE A 340 12.65 0.05 -7.90
C PHE A 340 11.36 0.16 -7.08
N ASN A 341 10.28 0.64 -7.72
CA ASN A 341 8.97 0.77 -7.10
C ASN A 341 8.05 -0.38 -7.52
N PHE A 342 7.59 -1.17 -6.55
CA PHE A 342 6.66 -2.28 -6.72
C PHE A 342 5.25 -1.96 -6.24
N ALA A 343 4.26 -2.67 -6.78
CA ALA A 343 2.93 -2.83 -6.17
C ALA A 343 2.26 -1.51 -5.77
N ASN A 344 1.93 -1.35 -4.49
CA ASN A 344 1.10 -0.29 -3.95
C ASN A 344 1.78 1.08 -3.95
N SER A 345 3.11 1.15 -3.87
CA SER A 345 3.84 2.43 -3.99
C SER A 345 3.50 3.12 -5.31
N THR A 346 3.57 2.39 -6.42
CA THR A 346 3.21 2.91 -7.75
C THR A 346 1.75 3.36 -7.85
N ASN A 347 0.84 2.77 -7.06
CA ASN A 347 -0.57 3.15 -7.07
C ASN A 347 -0.82 4.47 -6.34
N CYS A 348 -0.13 4.74 -5.23
CA CYS A 348 -0.17 6.06 -4.59
C CYS A 348 0.17 7.16 -5.60
N ALA A 349 1.27 6.99 -6.34
CA ALA A 349 1.73 7.97 -7.33
C ALA A 349 0.74 8.18 -8.49
N LYS A 350 0.04 7.12 -8.94
CA LYS A 350 -1.04 7.25 -9.94
C LYS A 350 -2.15 8.17 -9.44
N ARG A 351 -2.49 8.06 -8.15
CA ARG A 351 -3.60 8.80 -7.54
C ARG A 351 -3.24 10.25 -7.25
N ASP A 352 -2.00 10.51 -6.83
CA ASP A 352 -1.48 11.87 -6.68
C ASP A 352 -1.39 12.59 -8.02
N GLN A 353 -0.84 11.93 -9.04
CA GLN A 353 -0.79 12.51 -10.38
C GLN A 353 -2.17 12.79 -10.96
N GLY A 354 -3.16 11.93 -10.69
CA GLY A 354 -4.55 12.11 -11.13
C GLY A 354 -5.23 13.34 -10.52
N THR A 355 -4.70 13.89 -9.43
CA THR A 355 -5.29 15.04 -8.72
C THR A 355 -4.41 16.29 -8.73
N ALA A 356 -3.24 16.25 -9.35
CA ALA A 356 -2.23 17.31 -9.28
C ALA A 356 -2.73 18.72 -9.66
N ASP A 357 -3.76 18.81 -10.52
CA ASP A 357 -4.37 20.06 -10.97
C ASP A 357 -5.65 20.45 -10.18
N ASN A 358 -6.08 19.65 -9.20
CA ASN A 358 -7.29 19.87 -8.40
C ASN A 358 -7.07 20.94 -7.32
N THR A 359 -8.16 21.37 -6.67
CA THR A 359 -8.11 22.37 -5.60
C THR A 359 -7.34 21.87 -4.38
N ASN A 360 -7.58 20.61 -4.01
CA ASN A 360 -6.97 19.92 -2.87
C ASN A 360 -6.31 18.63 -3.37
N PRO A 361 -5.17 18.70 -4.09
CA PRO A 361 -4.50 17.52 -4.61
C PRO A 361 -4.06 16.60 -3.47
N THR A 362 -4.09 15.29 -3.71
CA THR A 362 -3.47 14.34 -2.78
C THR A 362 -1.96 14.35 -2.90
N ASN A 363 -1.28 13.90 -1.84
CA ASN A 363 0.15 13.64 -1.84
C ASN A 363 0.45 12.40 -0.98
N LEU A 364 -0.21 11.30 -1.33
CA LEU A 364 -0.13 10.02 -0.65
C LEU A 364 1.28 9.44 -0.70
N THR A 365 2.02 9.64 -1.80
CA THR A 365 3.42 9.20 -1.93
C THR A 365 4.30 9.83 -0.88
N LYS A 366 4.19 11.14 -0.66
CA LYS A 366 4.95 11.83 0.39
C LYS A 366 4.48 11.46 1.79
N GLU A 367 3.18 11.47 2.04
CA GLU A 367 2.60 11.25 3.37
C GLU A 367 3.03 9.89 3.94
N ILE A 368 2.93 8.81 3.14
CA ILE A 368 3.34 7.48 3.61
C ILE A 368 4.85 7.35 3.77
N PHE A 369 5.63 7.94 2.87
CA PHE A 369 7.09 7.76 2.88
C PHE A 369 7.75 8.58 3.99
N ASP A 370 7.26 9.79 4.26
CA ASP A 370 7.67 10.58 5.42
C ASP A 370 7.39 9.82 6.72
N ALA A 371 6.23 9.17 6.84
CA ALA A 371 5.88 8.37 8.01
C ALA A 371 6.82 7.15 8.20
N PHE A 372 7.19 6.46 7.12
CA PHE A 372 8.20 5.40 7.18
C PHE A 372 9.58 5.94 7.59
N ILE A 373 10.04 7.06 7.04
CA ILE A 373 11.33 7.66 7.43
C ILE A 373 11.31 8.05 8.91
N LEU A 374 10.28 8.76 9.35
CA LEU A 374 10.14 9.21 10.73
C LEU A 374 10.08 8.04 11.72
N GLY A 375 9.24 7.04 11.47
CA GLY A 375 9.14 5.87 12.33
C GLY A 375 10.46 5.10 12.40
N ARG A 376 11.18 4.99 11.29
CA ARG A 376 12.47 4.30 11.26
C ARG A 376 13.60 5.09 11.93
N GLU A 377 13.55 6.42 11.88
CA GLU A 377 14.48 7.31 12.60
C GLU A 377 14.27 7.22 14.11
N ILE A 378 13.02 7.25 14.58
CA ILE A 378 12.71 7.04 16.01
C ILE A 378 13.28 5.69 16.51
N LEU A 379 13.13 4.63 15.71
CA LEU A 379 13.71 3.32 16.03
C LEU A 379 15.25 3.32 15.96
N GLN A 380 15.85 4.10 15.07
CA GLN A 380 17.30 4.29 14.99
C GLN A 380 17.84 4.96 16.25
N ASN A 381 17.17 6.02 16.71
CA ASN A 381 17.50 6.74 17.94
C ASN A 381 17.33 5.82 19.16
N ALA A 382 16.25 5.04 19.19
CA ALA A 382 15.99 4.08 20.26
C ALA A 382 17.01 2.94 20.32
N ALA A 383 17.64 2.59 19.19
CA ALA A 383 18.70 1.57 19.11
C ALA A 383 20.04 2.04 19.69
N ALA A 384 20.19 3.32 20.05
CA ALA A 384 21.42 3.85 20.61
C ALA A 384 21.89 3.06 21.86
N GLY A 385 23.07 2.46 21.77
CA GLY A 385 23.65 1.65 22.84
C GLY A 385 23.05 0.24 23.01
N ALA A 386 22.14 -0.18 22.14
CA ALA A 386 21.65 -1.56 22.10
C ALA A 386 22.80 -2.54 21.82
N THR A 387 22.68 -3.75 22.36
CA THR A 387 23.57 -4.88 22.06
C THR A 387 22.73 -6.14 21.85
N GLU A 388 23.34 -7.25 21.42
CA GLU A 388 22.63 -8.55 21.32
C GLU A 388 22.10 -9.08 22.68
N THR A 389 22.48 -8.45 23.79
CA THR A 389 22.11 -8.90 25.15
C THR A 389 21.50 -7.80 26.02
N SER A 390 21.27 -6.62 25.47
CA SER A 390 20.73 -5.47 26.20
C SER A 390 19.99 -4.57 25.22
N ALA A 391 18.72 -4.32 25.52
CA ALA A 391 17.87 -3.42 24.76
C ALA A 391 18.43 -1.99 24.75
N GLY A 392 18.12 -1.28 23.68
CA GLY A 392 18.16 0.18 23.62
C GLY A 392 17.07 0.82 24.49
N SER A 393 16.66 2.04 24.18
CA SER A 393 15.71 2.80 24.99
C SER A 393 14.75 3.60 24.13
N LEU A 394 13.46 3.36 24.27
CA LEU A 394 12.39 4.15 23.67
C LEU A 394 11.66 4.93 24.79
N SER A 395 11.63 6.26 24.70
CA SER A 395 10.87 7.08 25.66
C SER A 395 9.36 6.90 25.45
N THR A 396 8.54 7.34 26.40
CA THR A 396 7.08 7.28 26.23
C THR A 396 6.63 8.19 25.09
N GLU A 397 7.23 9.38 24.99
CA GLU A 397 6.96 10.34 23.93
C GLU A 397 7.37 9.80 22.55
N ALA A 398 8.53 9.13 22.45
CA ALA A 398 8.99 8.51 21.22
C ALA A 398 8.14 7.29 20.83
N ALA A 399 7.65 6.52 21.80
CA ALA A 399 6.71 5.43 21.54
C ALA A 399 5.38 5.96 20.99
N GLU A 400 4.83 7.03 21.57
CA GLU A 400 3.61 7.68 21.07
C GLU A 400 3.81 8.23 19.64
N ALA A 401 4.93 8.90 19.38
CA ALA A 401 5.26 9.39 18.04
C ALA A 401 5.43 8.26 17.02
N LEU A 402 6.06 7.15 17.40
CA LEU A 402 6.19 5.97 16.55
C LEU A 402 4.82 5.36 16.21
N ASP A 403 3.94 5.24 17.20
CA ASP A 403 2.57 4.74 17.01
C ASP A 403 1.78 5.65 16.03
N ASP A 404 1.95 6.98 16.14
CA ASP A 404 1.36 7.94 15.21
C ASP A 404 1.88 7.74 13.77
N GLN A 405 3.20 7.56 13.60
CA GLN A 405 3.77 7.31 12.26
C GLN A 405 3.33 5.96 11.69
N ILE A 406 3.20 4.92 12.51
CA ILE A 406 2.66 3.62 12.11
C ILE A 406 1.22 3.78 11.61
N LEU A 407 0.39 4.54 12.33
CA LEU A 407 -0.99 4.80 11.96
C LEU A 407 -1.07 5.57 10.63
N ILE A 408 -0.28 6.64 10.48
CA ILE A 408 -0.21 7.43 9.24
C ILE A 408 0.23 6.53 8.07
N ALA A 409 1.29 5.73 8.25
CA ALA A 409 1.79 4.86 7.20
C ALA A 409 0.76 3.81 6.78
N ALA A 410 0.13 3.12 7.74
CA ALA A 410 -0.84 2.07 7.46
C ALA A 410 -2.12 2.62 6.81
N GLN A 411 -2.66 3.73 7.32
CA GLN A 411 -3.89 4.31 6.75
C GLN A 411 -3.63 5.00 5.41
N THR A 412 -2.47 5.63 5.20
CA THR A 412 -2.13 6.21 3.88
C THR A 412 -1.94 5.11 2.84
N TRP A 413 -1.33 3.97 3.22
CA TRP A 413 -1.27 2.80 2.34
C TRP A 413 -2.67 2.32 1.96
N GLU A 414 -3.57 2.21 2.94
CA GLU A 414 -4.96 1.82 2.69
C GLU A 414 -5.70 2.84 1.81
N LYS A 415 -5.46 4.15 2.00
CA LYS A 415 -5.97 5.21 1.12
C LYS A 415 -5.46 5.06 -0.31
N CYS A 416 -4.21 4.67 -0.55
CA CYS A 416 -3.72 4.39 -1.90
C CYS A 416 -4.50 3.25 -2.57
N ILE A 417 -4.89 2.23 -1.79
CA ILE A 417 -5.73 1.13 -2.27
C ILE A 417 -7.15 1.62 -2.52
N ALA A 418 -7.78 2.28 -1.54
CA ALA A 418 -9.17 2.72 -1.61
C ALA A 418 -9.41 3.76 -2.71
N SER A 419 -8.50 4.73 -2.89
CA SER A 419 -8.57 5.69 -4.01
C SER A 419 -8.38 5.00 -5.37
N THR A 420 -7.61 3.91 -5.42
CA THR A 420 -7.52 3.05 -6.62
C THR A 420 -8.82 2.27 -6.86
N VAL A 421 -9.52 1.83 -5.81
CA VAL A 421 -10.87 1.24 -5.94
C VAL A 421 -11.86 2.27 -6.48
N VAL A 422 -11.85 3.51 -5.97
CA VAL A 422 -12.68 4.61 -6.46
C VAL A 422 -12.43 4.90 -7.94
N HIS A 423 -11.16 4.98 -8.35
CA HIS A 423 -10.77 5.11 -9.76
C HIS A 423 -11.42 4.03 -10.63
N TYR A 424 -11.31 2.76 -10.22
CA TYR A 424 -11.88 1.68 -11.02
C TYR A 424 -13.41 1.58 -10.93
N ILE A 425 -14.06 2.09 -9.87
CA ILE A 425 -15.50 2.30 -9.90
C ILE A 425 -15.86 3.27 -11.02
N ASN A 426 -15.14 4.39 -11.14
CA ASN A 426 -15.39 5.39 -12.18
C ASN A 426 -15.11 4.83 -13.59
N ASP A 427 -14.03 4.06 -13.77
CA ASP A 427 -13.75 3.39 -15.05
C ASP A 427 -14.84 2.39 -15.43
N VAL A 428 -15.31 1.54 -14.50
CA VAL A 428 -16.42 0.60 -14.76
C VAL A 428 -17.70 1.34 -15.15
N LEU A 429 -18.01 2.45 -14.48
CA LEU A 429 -19.15 3.30 -14.84
C LEU A 429 -18.99 3.85 -16.26
N GLY A 430 -17.79 4.30 -16.64
CA GLY A 430 -17.47 4.75 -17.99
C GLY A 430 -17.62 3.64 -19.04
N ASP A 431 -17.10 2.44 -18.77
CA ASP A 431 -17.22 1.28 -19.67
C ASP A 431 -18.69 0.91 -19.92
N MET A 432 -19.56 1.06 -18.90
CA MET A 432 -21.00 0.82 -19.02
C MET A 432 -21.73 1.91 -19.84
N GLU A 433 -21.21 3.14 -19.89
CA GLU A 433 -21.76 4.21 -20.75
C GLU A 433 -21.54 3.91 -22.24
N ASP A 434 -20.49 3.15 -22.57
CA ASP A 434 -20.13 2.78 -23.94
C ASP A 434 -20.97 1.64 -24.52
N PHE A 435 -21.85 1.02 -23.74
CA PHE A 435 -22.75 -0.03 -24.26
C PHE A 435 -23.65 0.46 -25.41
N ASN A 436 -23.89 -0.42 -26.38
CA ASN A 436 -24.81 -0.18 -27.49
C ASN A 436 -26.17 -0.86 -27.23
N GLY A 437 -27.00 -0.23 -26.38
CA GLY A 437 -28.27 -0.81 -25.97
C GLY A 437 -28.02 -2.01 -25.05
N ASP A 438 -28.43 -3.20 -25.48
CA ASP A 438 -28.26 -4.45 -24.71
C ASP A 438 -27.06 -5.29 -25.22
N GLU A 439 -26.18 -4.69 -26.01
CA GLU A 439 -24.97 -5.29 -26.58
C GLU A 439 -23.74 -4.44 -26.20
N PHE A 440 -22.55 -5.05 -26.12
CA PHE A 440 -21.30 -4.29 -26.04
C PHE A 440 -21.06 -3.51 -27.35
N ALA A 441 -20.39 -2.36 -27.29
CA ALA A 441 -20.04 -1.62 -28.51
C ALA A 441 -19.15 -2.44 -29.45
N ASP A 442 -18.15 -3.12 -28.88
CA ASP A 442 -17.21 -4.00 -29.54
C ASP A 442 -16.55 -4.93 -28.50
N LEU A 443 -15.54 -5.69 -28.93
CA LEU A 443 -14.79 -6.59 -28.03
C LEU A 443 -13.96 -5.79 -27.02
N ASP A 444 -13.43 -4.62 -27.41
CA ASP A 444 -12.54 -3.84 -26.54
C ASP A 444 -13.36 -3.29 -25.35
N ASN A 445 -14.58 -2.80 -25.57
CA ASN A 445 -15.48 -2.39 -24.50
C ASN A 445 -15.79 -3.51 -23.48
N PHE A 446 -15.95 -4.76 -23.93
CA PHE A 446 -16.10 -5.90 -23.00
C PHE A 446 -14.82 -6.19 -22.22
N LEU A 447 -13.66 -6.19 -22.88
CA LEU A 447 -12.39 -6.46 -22.24
C LEU A 447 -12.00 -5.37 -21.24
N ASP A 448 -12.31 -4.11 -21.54
CA ASP A 448 -12.11 -2.98 -20.62
C ASP A 448 -12.99 -3.12 -19.39
N LEU A 449 -14.31 -3.39 -19.55
CA LEU A 449 -15.20 -3.67 -18.41
C LEU A 449 -14.69 -4.82 -17.54
N ALA A 450 -14.31 -5.94 -18.15
CA ALA A 450 -13.84 -7.12 -17.43
C ALA A 450 -12.56 -6.83 -16.63
N LYS A 451 -11.65 -6.06 -17.23
CA LYS A 451 -10.40 -5.62 -16.61
C LYS A 451 -10.66 -4.65 -15.46
N HIS A 452 -11.39 -3.56 -15.69
CA HIS A 452 -11.60 -2.53 -14.68
C HIS A 452 -12.43 -3.06 -13.51
N TRP A 453 -13.44 -3.90 -13.77
CA TRP A 453 -14.19 -4.55 -12.70
C TRP A 453 -13.32 -5.47 -11.85
N ALA A 454 -12.46 -6.28 -12.49
CA ALA A 454 -11.52 -7.15 -11.79
C ALA A 454 -10.51 -6.36 -10.93
N GLU A 455 -10.00 -5.23 -11.43
CA GLU A 455 -9.11 -4.35 -10.67
C GLU A 455 -9.85 -3.69 -9.50
N MET A 456 -11.07 -3.18 -9.71
CA MET A 456 -11.96 -2.64 -8.66
C MET A 456 -12.18 -3.66 -7.53
N LYS A 457 -12.74 -4.83 -7.86
CA LYS A 457 -13.09 -5.85 -6.87
C LYS A 457 -11.86 -6.41 -6.17
N GLY A 458 -10.80 -6.69 -6.92
CA GLY A 458 -9.58 -7.28 -6.38
C GLY A 458 -8.88 -6.37 -5.38
N PHE A 459 -8.82 -5.06 -5.62
CA PHE A 459 -8.29 -4.10 -4.64
C PHE A 459 -9.24 -3.90 -3.46
N ALA A 460 -10.56 -3.85 -3.69
CA ALA A 460 -11.55 -3.66 -2.62
C ALA A 460 -11.51 -4.79 -1.58
N LEU A 461 -11.29 -6.04 -2.02
CA LEU A 461 -11.08 -7.18 -1.13
C LEU A 461 -9.85 -7.00 -0.22
N GLY A 462 -8.88 -6.17 -0.59
CA GLY A 462 -7.70 -5.85 0.20
C GLY A 462 -7.96 -5.00 1.45
N LEU A 463 -9.06 -4.22 1.46
CA LEU A 463 -9.38 -3.28 2.54
C LEU A 463 -9.74 -3.96 3.87
N GLN A 464 -9.87 -5.29 3.87
CA GLN A 464 -10.15 -6.07 5.07
C GLN A 464 -8.90 -6.54 5.83
N PHE A 465 -7.68 -6.21 5.38
CA PHE A 465 -6.45 -6.82 5.91
C PHE A 465 -5.60 -5.93 6.81
N SER A 466 -6.04 -4.72 7.17
CA SER A 466 -5.29 -3.82 8.05
C SER A 466 -5.92 -3.71 9.43
N PRO A 467 -5.15 -3.85 10.54
CA PRO A 467 -5.66 -3.58 11.87
C PRO A 467 -5.91 -2.08 12.11
N TYR A 468 -5.47 -1.21 11.21
CA TYR A 468 -5.60 0.25 11.29
C TYR A 468 -6.74 0.81 10.42
N SER A 469 -7.49 -0.07 9.76
CA SER A 469 -8.56 0.33 8.82
C SER A 469 -9.62 1.21 9.50
N PRO A 470 -10.08 2.30 8.85
CA PRO A 470 -11.21 3.09 9.34
C PRO A 470 -12.48 2.27 9.56
N PHE A 471 -12.69 1.19 8.80
CA PHE A 471 -13.82 0.27 8.99
C PHE A 471 -13.73 -0.56 10.28
N ARG A 472 -12.57 -0.53 10.97
CA ARG A 472 -12.37 -1.16 12.28
C ARG A 472 -12.49 -0.15 13.41
N SER A 473 -11.88 1.01 13.27
CA SER A 473 -11.78 2.03 14.34
C SER A 473 -12.92 3.05 14.33
N GLY A 474 -13.52 3.32 13.17
CA GLY A 474 -14.35 4.51 12.95
C GLY A 474 -13.50 5.80 12.94
N GLU A 475 -12.21 5.70 12.65
CA GLU A 475 -11.26 6.81 12.71
C GLU A 475 -10.32 6.79 11.49
N VAL A 476 -10.05 7.97 10.93
CA VAL A 476 -9.16 8.17 9.79
C VAL A 476 -8.21 9.34 10.03
N VAL A 477 -6.97 9.24 9.59
CA VAL A 477 -5.99 10.32 9.58
C VAL A 477 -6.30 11.27 8.43
N VAL A 478 -6.37 12.57 8.67
CA VAL A 478 -6.50 13.64 7.68
C VAL A 478 -5.49 14.71 8.01
N ASP A 479 -4.57 15.01 7.08
CA ASP A 479 -3.51 16.02 7.28
C ASP A 479 -2.70 15.82 8.59
N GLY A 480 -2.48 14.57 9.00
CA GLY A 480 -1.76 14.20 10.23
C GLY A 480 -2.61 14.24 11.51
N GLU A 481 -3.91 14.51 11.44
CA GLU A 481 -4.83 14.49 12.59
C GLU A 481 -5.84 13.34 12.49
N VAL A 482 -6.16 12.70 13.62
CA VAL A 482 -7.17 11.64 13.66
C VAL A 482 -8.57 12.25 13.73
N GLU A 483 -9.41 11.93 12.74
CA GLU A 483 -10.80 12.34 12.63
C GLU A 483 -11.74 11.13 12.79
N SER A 484 -12.88 11.33 13.46
CA SER A 484 -13.91 10.29 13.55
C SER A 484 -14.75 10.25 12.27
N VAL A 485 -14.87 9.06 11.69
CA VAL A 485 -15.75 8.75 10.55
C VAL A 485 -16.83 7.77 10.98
N ASN A 486 -18.08 8.02 10.59
CA ASN A 486 -19.19 7.13 10.92
C ASN A 486 -19.26 5.97 9.91
N VAL A 487 -18.29 5.06 10.00
CA VAL A 487 -18.22 3.82 9.23
C VAL A 487 -17.81 2.65 10.12
N ASP A 488 -18.22 1.44 9.76
CA ASP A 488 -17.81 0.20 10.41
C ASP A 488 -17.68 -0.98 9.42
N ILE A 489 -17.42 -2.17 9.94
CA ILE A 489 -17.21 -3.38 9.11
C ILE A 489 -18.43 -3.73 8.24
N ASP A 490 -19.65 -3.40 8.67
CA ASP A 490 -20.86 -3.68 7.89
C ASP A 490 -20.92 -2.76 6.65
N ASP A 491 -20.34 -1.56 6.71
CA ASP A 491 -20.20 -0.67 5.55
C ASP A 491 -19.20 -1.25 4.52
N LEU A 492 -18.07 -1.83 4.96
CA LEU A 492 -17.15 -2.50 4.03
C LEU A 492 -17.78 -3.76 3.41
N LYS A 493 -18.54 -4.53 4.21
CA LYS A 493 -19.34 -5.67 3.68
C LYS A 493 -20.36 -5.19 2.65
N GLN A 494 -20.98 -4.04 2.88
CA GLN A 494 -21.90 -3.43 1.94
C GLN A 494 -21.19 -3.04 0.64
N VAL A 495 -20.04 -2.34 0.69
CA VAL A 495 -19.23 -2.01 -0.48
C VAL A 495 -18.95 -3.24 -1.34
N LEU A 496 -18.44 -4.31 -0.74
CA LEU A 496 -18.11 -5.54 -1.46
C LEU A 496 -19.34 -6.26 -2.00
N SER A 497 -20.47 -6.19 -1.30
CA SER A 497 -21.75 -6.76 -1.76
C SER A 497 -22.35 -5.97 -2.92
N LEU A 498 -22.24 -4.65 -2.92
CA LEU A 498 -22.74 -3.77 -4.00
C LEU A 498 -21.96 -3.99 -5.31
N MET A 499 -20.66 -4.31 -5.21
CA MET A 499 -19.85 -4.68 -6.38
C MET A 499 -20.26 -6.03 -6.99
N GLY A 500 -20.76 -6.97 -6.19
CA GLY A 500 -21.03 -8.36 -6.61
C GLY A 500 -19.76 -9.18 -6.84
N ASP A 501 -19.93 -10.39 -7.37
CA ASP A 501 -18.81 -11.33 -7.68
C ASP A 501 -18.53 -11.45 -9.19
N ALA A 502 -19.22 -10.64 -10.01
CA ALA A 502 -18.96 -10.40 -11.44
C ALA A 502 -19.54 -9.04 -11.87
N PRO A 503 -19.13 -8.45 -13.00
CA PRO A 503 -19.77 -7.24 -13.52
C PRO A 503 -21.21 -7.51 -14.01
N VAL A 504 -22.02 -6.45 -14.09
CA VAL A 504 -23.26 -6.48 -14.88
C VAL A 504 -22.93 -6.22 -16.34
N LEU A 505 -23.28 -7.17 -17.22
CA LEU A 505 -23.00 -7.12 -18.65
C LEU A 505 -23.97 -6.19 -19.39
N ALA A 506 -23.69 -5.94 -20.68
CA ALA A 506 -24.50 -5.05 -21.51
C ALA A 506 -25.97 -5.47 -21.61
N ASP A 507 -26.27 -6.77 -21.56
CA ASP A 507 -27.62 -7.33 -21.57
C ASP A 507 -28.32 -7.27 -20.19
N GLY A 508 -27.68 -6.65 -19.20
CA GLY A 508 -28.17 -6.47 -17.84
C GLY A 508 -28.05 -7.71 -16.96
N THR A 509 -27.38 -8.75 -17.42
CA THR A 509 -27.18 -9.96 -16.64
C THR A 509 -25.94 -9.89 -15.77
N GLN A 510 -25.91 -10.65 -14.68
CA GLN A 510 -24.74 -10.87 -13.83
C GLN A 510 -24.66 -12.35 -13.51
N ASP A 511 -23.52 -12.97 -13.73
CA ASP A 511 -23.29 -14.35 -13.34
C ASP A 511 -22.63 -14.39 -11.95
N THR A 512 -23.32 -14.99 -10.98
CA THR A 512 -22.79 -15.15 -9.62
C THR A 512 -22.47 -16.62 -9.41
N THR A 513 -21.24 -16.95 -8.99
CA THR A 513 -20.69 -18.32 -8.93
C THR A 513 -21.29 -19.23 -7.85
N THR A 514 -22.50 -18.94 -7.37
CA THR A 514 -23.20 -19.79 -6.39
C THR A 514 -24.18 -20.72 -7.07
N ASP A 515 -23.81 -22.01 -7.11
CA ASP A 515 -24.71 -23.17 -7.16
C ASP A 515 -26.04 -22.99 -7.93
N ASN A 516 -26.06 -23.40 -9.20
CA ASN A 516 -27.28 -23.77 -9.93
C ASN A 516 -28.41 -22.72 -9.96
N ILE A 517 -28.11 -21.49 -10.39
CA ILE A 517 -29.12 -20.65 -11.05
C ILE A 517 -28.60 -20.32 -12.44
N GLU A 518 -29.49 -20.50 -13.41
CA GLU A 518 -29.23 -20.40 -14.85
C GLU A 518 -28.48 -19.12 -15.23
N ASN A 519 -27.43 -19.31 -16.04
CA ASN A 519 -26.67 -18.31 -16.77
C ASN A 519 -27.56 -17.13 -17.22
N GLY A 520 -27.26 -15.91 -16.80
CA GLY A 520 -27.87 -14.72 -17.37
C GLY A 520 -29.18 -14.22 -16.74
N SER A 521 -29.35 -14.28 -15.42
CA SER A 521 -30.46 -13.57 -14.77
C SER A 521 -30.20 -12.06 -14.73
N LEU A 522 -31.25 -11.26 -14.92
CA LEU A 522 -31.14 -9.81 -14.80
C LEU A 522 -30.76 -9.42 -13.37
N TYR A 523 -29.79 -8.52 -13.26
CA TYR A 523 -29.29 -8.01 -11.98
C TYR A 523 -30.42 -7.51 -11.07
N ALA A 524 -30.29 -7.78 -9.77
CA ALA A 524 -31.26 -7.41 -8.74
C ALA A 524 -32.72 -7.86 -9.01
N GLY A 525 -32.91 -8.88 -9.87
CA GLY A 525 -34.25 -9.34 -10.26
C GLY A 525 -35.04 -8.32 -11.09
N ALA A 526 -34.34 -7.44 -11.81
CA ALA A 526 -34.95 -6.42 -12.66
C ALA A 526 -35.84 -7.03 -13.76
N ALA A 527 -36.79 -6.24 -14.27
CA ALA A 527 -37.69 -6.70 -15.34
C ALA A 527 -37.13 -6.45 -16.75
N THR A 528 -36.11 -5.58 -16.87
CA THR A 528 -35.44 -5.25 -18.13
C THR A 528 -33.93 -5.03 -17.94
N ALA A 529 -33.16 -5.19 -19.01
CA ALA A 529 -31.72 -4.91 -19.03
C ALA A 529 -31.39 -3.47 -18.61
N ALA A 530 -32.20 -2.49 -19.05
CA ALA A 530 -32.03 -1.09 -18.69
C ALA A 530 -32.22 -0.85 -17.18
N GLU A 531 -33.20 -1.50 -16.55
CA GLU A 531 -33.41 -1.44 -15.11
C GLU A 531 -32.28 -2.12 -14.34
N ALA A 532 -31.78 -3.26 -14.82
CA ALA A 532 -30.64 -3.96 -14.24
C ALA A 532 -29.37 -3.09 -14.22
N LYS A 533 -29.00 -2.52 -15.37
CA LYS A 533 -27.84 -1.62 -15.49
C LYS A 533 -27.97 -0.38 -14.60
N ALA A 534 -29.15 0.25 -14.58
CA ALA A 534 -29.40 1.42 -13.73
C ALA A 534 -29.30 1.09 -12.23
N ALA A 535 -29.75 -0.10 -11.81
CA ALA A 535 -29.61 -0.54 -10.43
C ALA A 535 -28.13 -0.75 -10.06
N TYR A 536 -27.36 -1.39 -10.93
CA TYR A 536 -25.94 -1.63 -10.67
C TYR A 536 -25.10 -0.36 -10.65
N ILE A 537 -25.36 0.59 -11.56
CA ILE A 537 -24.75 1.92 -11.53
C ILE A 537 -25.00 2.60 -10.17
N ALA A 538 -26.24 2.58 -9.68
CA ALA A 538 -26.57 3.17 -8.39
C ALA A 538 -25.89 2.46 -7.21
N ASP A 539 -25.71 1.13 -7.30
CA ASP A 539 -25.00 0.35 -6.29
C ASP A 539 -23.50 0.70 -6.28
N LEU A 540 -22.86 0.84 -7.45
CA LEU A 540 -21.46 1.26 -7.56
C LEU A 540 -21.24 2.71 -7.09
N GLU A 541 -22.15 3.62 -7.41
CA GLU A 541 -22.14 4.99 -6.87
C GLU A 541 -22.25 4.98 -5.34
N THR A 542 -23.12 4.14 -4.78
CA THR A 542 -23.25 3.98 -3.32
C THR A 542 -21.96 3.42 -2.70
N ALA A 543 -21.32 2.44 -3.35
CA ALA A 543 -20.05 1.90 -2.89
C ALA A 543 -18.94 2.97 -2.90
N ARG A 544 -18.89 3.82 -3.93
CA ARG A 544 -17.97 4.95 -4.03
C ARG A 544 -18.20 5.97 -2.91
N ASP A 545 -19.46 6.32 -2.63
CA ASP A 545 -19.81 7.28 -1.57
C ASP A 545 -19.41 6.79 -0.18
N ILE A 546 -19.53 5.48 0.09
CA ILE A 546 -19.05 4.88 1.35
C ILE A 546 -17.53 5.00 1.47
N LEU A 547 -16.79 4.73 0.39
CA LEU A 547 -15.33 4.87 0.37
C LEU A 547 -14.90 6.34 0.52
N GLU A 548 -15.57 7.28 -0.14
CA GLU A 548 -15.34 8.73 0.05
C GLU A 548 -15.48 9.11 1.53
N GLN A 549 -16.53 8.64 2.19
CA GLN A 549 -16.77 8.90 3.62
C GLN A 549 -15.72 8.23 4.52
N ALA A 550 -15.42 6.95 4.29
CA ALA A 550 -14.54 6.15 5.14
C ALA A 550 -13.11 6.71 5.21
N TYR A 551 -12.63 7.25 4.08
CA TYR A 551 -11.26 7.75 3.96
C TYR A 551 -11.16 9.29 3.94
N ALA A 552 -12.29 9.98 4.18
CA ALA A 552 -12.41 11.44 4.13
C ALA A 552 -11.82 12.04 2.84
N PHE A 553 -12.11 11.41 1.70
CA PHE A 553 -11.60 11.89 0.42
C PHE A 553 -12.29 13.19 -0.01
N ASP A 554 -11.53 14.07 -0.67
CA ASP A 554 -12.09 15.26 -1.29
C ASP A 554 -12.97 14.90 -2.49
N THR A 555 -14.18 15.49 -2.56
CA THR A 555 -15.16 15.18 -3.59
C THR A 555 -14.69 15.49 -5.02
N GLU A 556 -13.84 16.52 -5.22
CA GLU A 556 -13.25 16.81 -6.54
C GLU A 556 -12.27 15.69 -6.94
N ASN A 557 -11.48 15.18 -5.99
CA ASN A 557 -10.58 14.06 -6.23
C ASN A 557 -11.36 12.77 -6.55
N VAL A 558 -12.41 12.45 -5.79
CA VAL A 558 -13.27 11.27 -6.04
C VAL A 558 -13.92 11.30 -7.42
N ALA A 559 -14.31 12.48 -7.90
CA ALA A 559 -14.90 12.64 -9.23
C ALA A 559 -13.86 12.59 -10.37
N ASN A 560 -12.62 12.99 -10.11
CA ASN A 560 -11.55 13.06 -11.12
C ASN A 560 -10.73 11.78 -11.25
N TRP A 561 -10.56 11.04 -10.14
CA TRP A 561 -9.95 9.72 -10.18
C TRP A 561 -10.68 8.80 -11.13
#